data_AF-A0AAE8ZVN9-F1
#
_entry.id   AF-A0AAE8ZVN9-F1
#
_cell.length_a   1.000
_cell.length_b   1.000
_cell.length_c   1.000
_cell.angle_alpha   90.00
_cell.angle_beta   90.00
_cell.angle_gamma   90.00
#
_symmetry.space_group_name_H-M   'P 1'
#
loop_
_entity.id
_entity.type
_entity.pdbx_description
1 polymer ?
#
loop_
_entity_poly.entity_id
_entity_poly.type
_entity_poly.pdbx_seq_one_letter_code
_entity_poly.pdbx_strand_id
1 'polypeptide(L)'
;MFNAKGSLFCEYEVTWCFFVSMWEEDMSILINTDDLIGKEGIKCITDKYSFDYLIEGLQYSDGPFDNFYEIYITVTHNCTQGDLKQVTQETSSESIFSRNVQLRWDVDLTDEGVVVDEFF
;
A
#
# COMPACT_ATOMS: atom_id res chain seq x y z
N MET A 1 8.84 -9.90 -10.48
CA MET A 1 8.48 -10.05 -9.05
C MET A 1 8.53 -8.67 -8.41
N PHE A 2 7.48 -8.29 -7.70
CA PHE A 2 7.39 -7.00 -7.02
C PHE A 2 7.40 -7.26 -5.52
N ASN A 3 8.26 -6.52 -4.82
CA ASN A 3 8.35 -6.58 -3.37
C ASN A 3 8.26 -5.16 -2.81
N ALA A 4 7.42 -4.97 -1.81
CA ALA A 4 7.34 -3.73 -1.06
C ALA A 4 7.55 -4.02 0.41
N LYS A 5 8.38 -3.20 1.07
CA LYS A 5 8.63 -3.32 2.50
C LYS A 5 8.77 -1.97 3.16
N GLY A 6 8.57 -1.93 4.47
CA GLY A 6 8.84 -0.74 5.25
C GLY A 6 8.27 -0.87 6.65
N SER A 7 8.23 0.24 7.35
CA SER A 7 7.74 0.33 8.71
C SER A 7 6.52 1.25 8.80
N LEU A 8 5.48 0.77 9.46
CA LEU A 8 4.30 1.52 9.83
C LEU A 8 4.45 2.01 11.27
N PHE A 9 4.12 3.27 11.55
CA PHE A 9 4.21 3.87 12.88
C PHE A 9 2.85 4.35 13.39
N CYS A 10 2.65 4.29 14.71
CA CYS A 10 1.46 4.78 15.39
C CYS A 10 1.84 5.32 16.77
N GLU A 11 1.62 6.61 17.02
CA GLU A 11 1.94 7.25 18.31
C GLU A 11 0.95 6.90 19.43
N TYR A 12 -0.26 6.44 19.08
CA TYR A 12 -1.26 6.05 20.07
C TYR A 12 -0.89 4.74 20.77
N GLU A 13 -0.85 4.77 22.09
CA GLU A 13 -0.68 3.60 22.95
C GLU A 13 -1.99 2.77 23.04
N VAL A 14 -2.49 2.32 21.89
CA VAL A 14 -3.72 1.53 21.76
C VAL A 14 -3.49 0.32 20.85
N THR A 15 -4.43 -0.62 20.85
CA THR A 15 -4.47 -1.62 19.77
C THR A 15 -4.87 -0.93 18.48
N TRP A 16 -4.00 -1.00 17.48
CA TRP A 16 -4.27 -0.52 16.13
C TRP A 16 -4.12 -1.65 15.12
N CYS A 17 -4.88 -1.55 14.05
CA CYS A 17 -4.97 -2.50 12.97
C CYS A 17 -4.69 -1.79 11.66
N PHE A 18 -4.10 -2.51 10.71
CA PHE A 18 -3.82 -2.02 9.38
C PHE A 18 -4.03 -3.13 8.33
N PHE A 19 -4.27 -2.70 7.10
CA PHE A 19 -4.27 -3.48 5.89
C PHE A 19 -3.35 -2.77 4.90
N VAL A 20 -2.36 -3.48 4.35
CA VAL A 20 -1.43 -2.88 3.38
C VAL A 20 -1.53 -3.64 2.06
N SER A 21 -1.59 -2.89 0.96
CA SER A 21 -1.69 -3.43 -0.40
C SER A 21 -0.84 -2.62 -1.37
N MET A 22 -0.38 -3.30 -2.41
CA MET A 22 0.42 -2.76 -3.49
C MET A 22 -0.33 -2.97 -4.80
N TRP A 23 -0.41 -1.93 -5.60
CA TRP A 23 -1.26 -1.82 -6.77
C TRP A 23 -0.48 -1.29 -7.95
N GLU A 24 -0.89 -1.68 -9.15
CA GLU A 24 -0.57 -0.96 -10.38
C GLU A 24 -1.74 -0.04 -10.74
N GLU A 25 -1.45 1.23 -11.01
CA GLU A 25 -2.39 2.19 -11.58
C GLU A 25 -2.54 1.95 -13.10
N ASP A 26 -3.70 1.48 -13.55
CA ASP A 26 -3.97 1.36 -14.99
C ASP A 26 -4.53 2.69 -15.50
N MET A 27 -3.71 3.46 -16.21
CA MET A 27 -4.12 4.74 -16.81
C MET A 27 -5.01 4.58 -18.07
N SER A 28 -5.43 3.36 -18.43
CA SER A 28 -6.30 3.12 -19.57
C SER A 28 -7.72 3.67 -19.34
N ILE A 29 -8.03 4.77 -20.04
CA ILE A 29 -9.33 5.48 -20.09
C ILE A 29 -10.55 4.56 -20.36
N LEU A 30 -10.33 3.32 -20.81
CA LEU A 30 -11.39 2.35 -21.15
C LEU A 30 -11.69 1.37 -20.01
N ILE A 31 -10.75 1.13 -19.09
CA ILE A 31 -10.86 0.16 -17.99
C ILE A 31 -10.08 0.75 -16.79
N ASN A 32 -10.71 1.66 -16.03
CA ASN A 32 -10.13 2.23 -14.81
C ASN A 32 -10.22 1.21 -13.66
N THR A 33 -9.42 0.16 -13.69
CA THR A 33 -9.29 -0.74 -12.54
C THR A 33 -7.83 -0.95 -12.24
N ASP A 34 -7.37 -0.35 -11.14
CA ASP A 34 -6.04 -0.58 -10.60
C ASP A 34 -5.88 -2.07 -10.23
N ASP A 35 -4.78 -2.67 -10.65
CA ASP A 35 -4.54 -4.09 -10.50
C ASP A 35 -3.82 -4.37 -9.17
N LEU A 36 -4.45 -5.19 -8.32
CA LEU A 36 -3.85 -5.62 -7.06
C LEU A 36 -2.66 -6.56 -7.32
N ILE A 37 -1.45 -6.11 -7.03
CA ILE A 37 -0.24 -6.92 -7.18
C ILE A 37 -0.04 -7.83 -5.96
N GLY A 38 -0.22 -7.30 -4.76
CA GLY A 38 0.01 -8.02 -3.51
C GLY A 38 -0.57 -7.31 -2.30
N LYS A 39 -0.79 -8.06 -1.22
CA LYS A 39 -1.30 -7.50 0.04
C LYS A 39 -0.85 -8.29 1.26
N GLU A 40 -0.85 -7.59 2.39
CA GLU A 40 -0.82 -8.18 3.71
C GLU A 40 -2.20 -7.96 4.34
N GLY A 41 -2.89 -9.06 4.66
CA GLY A 41 -4.23 -9.00 5.26
C GLY A 41 -4.27 -8.21 6.57
N ILE A 42 -5.46 -7.97 7.10
CA ILE A 42 -5.63 -7.15 8.31
C ILE A 42 -4.81 -7.71 9.46
N LYS A 43 -3.89 -6.91 9.99
CA LYS A 43 -3.08 -7.22 11.16
C LYS A 43 -3.33 -6.18 12.24
N CYS A 44 -3.49 -6.65 13.47
CA CYS A 44 -3.64 -5.79 14.64
C CYS A 44 -2.46 -6.00 15.58
N ILE A 45 -1.94 -4.90 16.12
CA ILE A 45 -0.86 -4.91 17.08
C ILE A 45 -1.26 -4.12 18.33
N THR A 46 -0.76 -4.55 19.48
CA THR A 46 -1.05 -3.95 20.78
C THR A 46 0.26 -3.53 21.43
N ASP A 47 0.28 -2.36 22.07
CA ASP A 47 1.41 -1.81 22.83
C ASP A 47 2.71 -1.74 22.00
N LYS A 48 2.58 -1.49 20.70
CA LYS A 48 3.71 -1.35 19.78
C LYS A 48 3.57 -0.07 18.97
N TYR A 49 4.62 0.74 19.03
CA TYR A 49 4.78 1.94 18.24
C TYR A 49 4.94 1.66 16.74
N SER A 50 5.50 0.51 16.36
CA SER A 50 5.78 0.21 14.96
C SER A 50 5.59 -1.24 14.56
N PHE A 51 5.41 -1.45 13.25
CA PHE A 51 5.36 -2.76 12.61
C PHE A 51 6.04 -2.74 11.25
N ASP A 52 6.91 -3.72 11.00
CA ASP A 52 7.57 -3.89 9.69
C ASP A 52 6.73 -4.80 8.80
N TYR A 53 6.40 -4.33 7.60
CA TYR A 53 5.59 -5.05 6.62
C TYR A 53 6.45 -5.56 5.45
N LEU A 54 5.97 -6.62 4.81
CA LEU A 54 6.53 -7.15 3.57
C LEU A 54 5.39 -7.70 2.69
N ILE A 55 5.21 -7.08 1.54
CA ILE A 55 4.28 -7.50 0.51
C ILE A 55 5.08 -8.05 -0.67
N GLU A 56 4.70 -9.22 -1.14
CA GLU A 56 5.24 -9.82 -2.35
C GLU A 56 4.10 -10.10 -3.32
N GLY A 57 4.35 -9.88 -4.60
CA GLY A 57 3.32 -10.05 -5.62
C GLY A 57 3.89 -10.21 -7.02
N LEU A 58 3.06 -10.75 -7.89
CA LEU A 58 3.40 -10.97 -9.30
C LEU A 58 2.54 -10.05 -10.14
N GLN A 59 3.21 -9.23 -10.95
CA GLN A 59 2.56 -8.47 -12.00
C GLN A 59 2.70 -9.22 -13.32
N TYR A 60 1.60 -9.33 -14.07
CA TYR A 60 1.50 -10.22 -15.23
C TYR A 60 1.10 -9.51 -16.53
N SER A 61 0.59 -8.28 -16.45
CA SER A 61 0.20 -7.48 -17.61
C SER A 61 0.74 -6.07 -17.45
N ASP A 62 1.22 -5.50 -18.54
CA ASP A 62 1.40 -4.06 -18.70
C ASP A 62 0.10 -3.47 -19.26
N GLY A 63 -0.35 -2.36 -18.67
CA GLY A 63 -1.31 -1.49 -19.34
C GLY A 63 -0.76 -1.03 -20.70
N PRO A 64 -1.60 -0.81 -21.72
CA PRO A 64 -1.11 -0.33 -23.01
C PRO A 64 -0.52 1.09 -22.88
N PHE A 65 0.41 1.45 -23.78
CA PHE A 65 0.84 2.83 -24.14
C PHE A 65 2.16 3.37 -23.57
N ASP A 66 2.81 2.76 -22.57
CA ASP A 66 4.20 3.06 -22.24
C ASP A 66 5.00 1.81 -21.79
N ASN A 67 6.25 1.99 -21.33
CA ASN A 67 7.13 0.88 -20.91
C ASN A 67 7.43 0.94 -19.40
N PHE A 68 6.48 1.43 -18.62
CA PHE A 68 6.55 1.54 -17.18
C PHE A 68 5.32 0.88 -16.52
N TYR A 69 5.51 0.49 -15.27
CA TYR A 69 4.45 0.15 -14.35
C TYR A 69 4.33 1.29 -13.34
N GLU A 70 3.14 1.81 -13.16
CA GLU A 70 2.81 2.84 -12.17
C GLU A 70 2.40 2.16 -10.86
N ILE A 71 3.35 2.00 -9.93
CA ILE A 71 3.12 1.25 -8.69
C ILE A 71 2.91 2.18 -7.51
N TYR A 72 1.87 1.92 -6.72
CA TYR A 72 1.64 2.60 -5.44
C TYR A 72 1.27 1.61 -4.34
N ILE A 73 1.44 2.05 -3.10
CA ILE A 73 1.10 1.30 -1.88
C ILE A 73 0.01 2.05 -1.14
N THR A 74 -0.98 1.33 -0.63
CA THR A 74 -2.00 1.87 0.26
C THR A 74 -1.92 1.20 1.62
N VAL A 75 -2.10 1.96 2.69
CA VAL A 75 -2.30 1.44 4.05
C VAL A 75 -3.63 1.97 4.57
N THR A 76 -4.56 1.07 4.83
CA THR A 76 -5.81 1.40 5.55
C THR A 76 -5.63 1.02 7.02
N HIS A 77 -5.91 1.93 7.94
CA HIS A 77 -5.61 1.79 9.36
C HIS A 77 -6.61 2.49 10.27
N ASN A 78 -6.65 2.08 11.53
CA ASN A 78 -7.41 2.74 12.58
C ASN A 78 -6.53 3.39 13.66
N CYS A 79 -5.24 3.64 13.36
CA CYS A 79 -4.38 4.49 14.21
C CYS A 79 -4.82 5.96 14.12
N THR A 80 -5.99 6.26 14.68
CA THR A 80 -6.62 7.58 14.63
C THR A 80 -7.43 7.80 15.91
N GLN A 81 -8.02 8.99 16.04
CA GLN A 81 -8.99 9.29 17.11
C GLN A 81 -10.42 8.76 16.83
N GLY A 82 -10.58 7.67 16.07
CA GLY A 82 -11.86 6.93 15.97
C GLY A 82 -12.32 6.57 14.56
N ASP A 83 -11.69 7.13 13.53
CA ASP A 83 -12.03 6.87 12.13
C ASP A 83 -11.10 5.82 11.50
N LEU A 84 -11.60 5.12 10.49
CA LEU A 84 -10.73 4.33 9.62
C LEU A 84 -10.22 5.25 8.50
N LYS A 85 -8.91 5.24 8.25
CA LYS A 85 -8.29 6.09 7.23
C LYS A 85 -7.39 5.28 6.32
N GLN A 86 -7.24 5.77 5.09
CA GLN A 86 -6.32 5.23 4.10
C GLN A 86 -5.28 6.29 3.74
N VAL A 87 -4.01 5.92 3.87
CA VAL A 87 -2.88 6.65 3.29
C VAL A 87 -2.44 5.97 1.99
N THR A 88 -2.02 6.78 1.04
CA THR A 88 -1.56 6.31 -0.28
C THR A 88 -0.19 6.90 -0.55
N GLN A 89 0.76 6.04 -0.88
CA GLN A 89 2.09 6.44 -1.33
C GLN A 89 1.97 7.17 -2.67
N GLU A 90 2.85 8.15 -2.90
CA GLU A 90 3.04 8.68 -4.26
C GLU A 90 3.40 7.55 -5.23
N THR A 91 2.74 7.54 -6.41
CA THR A 91 2.98 6.56 -7.46
C THR A 91 4.44 6.59 -7.92
N SER A 92 5.01 5.41 -8.05
CA SER A 92 6.37 5.17 -8.56
C SER A 92 6.32 4.53 -9.94
N SER A 93 7.07 5.07 -10.91
CA SER A 93 7.16 4.47 -12.25
C SER A 93 8.36 3.52 -12.33
N GLU A 94 8.10 2.27 -12.66
CA GLU A 94 9.09 1.19 -12.70
C GLU A 94 9.17 0.56 -14.08
N SER A 95 10.37 0.32 -14.61
CA SER A 95 10.48 -0.19 -15.98
C SER A 95 9.91 -1.59 -16.14
N ILE A 96 9.18 -1.85 -17.23
CA ILE A 96 8.67 -3.20 -17.55
C ILE A 96 9.76 -4.24 -17.79
N PHE A 97 10.99 -3.80 -18.10
CA PHE A 97 12.14 -4.69 -18.29
C PHE A 97 12.77 -5.14 -16.96
N SER A 98 12.36 -4.54 -15.84
CA SER A 98 12.83 -4.88 -14.50
C SER A 98 12.30 -6.26 -14.10
N ARG A 99 13.21 -7.21 -13.90
CA ARG A 99 12.84 -8.57 -13.46
C ARG A 99 12.40 -8.61 -11.99
N ASN A 100 12.97 -7.73 -11.18
CA ASN A 100 12.69 -7.60 -9.75
C ASN A 100 12.58 -6.11 -9.40
N VAL A 101 11.42 -5.71 -8.91
CA VAL A 101 11.15 -4.37 -8.40
C VAL A 101 11.11 -4.43 -6.88
N GLN A 102 11.77 -3.47 -6.23
CA GLN A 102 11.85 -3.38 -4.77
C GLN A 102 11.48 -1.97 -4.32
N LEU A 103 10.31 -1.85 -3.72
CA LEU A 103 9.81 -0.61 -3.17
C LEU A 103 10.07 -0.58 -1.67
N ARG A 104 10.35 0.63 -1.17
CA ARG A 104 10.44 0.90 0.26
C ARG A 104 9.61 2.10 0.63
N TRP A 105 8.73 1.94 1.61
CA TRP A 105 7.93 3.04 2.11
C TRP A 105 7.71 2.91 3.62
N ASP A 106 8.25 3.87 4.36
CA ASP A 106 8.08 3.98 5.79
C ASP A 106 7.06 5.11 6.03
N VAL A 107 6.03 4.89 6.86
CA VAL A 107 4.93 5.85 7.01
C VAL A 107 4.38 5.91 8.44
N ASP A 108 4.16 7.14 8.93
CA ASP A 108 3.42 7.41 10.15
C ASP A 108 1.92 7.47 9.85
N LEU A 109 1.15 6.67 10.57
CA LEU A 109 -0.28 6.53 10.37
C LEU A 109 -1.10 7.41 11.32
N THR A 110 -0.45 8.08 12.27
CA THR A 110 -1.13 8.78 13.37
C THR A 110 -2.04 9.90 12.83
N ASP A 111 -3.34 9.64 12.79
CA ASP A 111 -4.37 10.53 12.22
C ASP A 111 -4.18 10.91 10.74
N GLU A 112 -3.31 10.24 10.00
CA GLU A 112 -3.02 10.52 8.60
C GLU A 112 -4.01 9.82 7.65
N GLY A 113 -4.15 10.36 6.44
CA GLY A 113 -4.94 9.77 5.36
C GLY A 113 -6.37 10.28 5.22
N VAL A 114 -7.10 9.65 4.29
CA VAL A 114 -8.50 9.97 3.94
C VAL A 114 -9.43 8.99 4.64
N VAL A 115 -10.55 9.47 5.19
CA VAL A 115 -11.55 8.63 5.86
C VAL A 115 -12.17 7.64 4.88
N VAL A 116 -12.28 6.38 5.29
CA VAL A 116 -12.90 5.27 4.54
C VAL A 116 -13.79 4.44 5.46
N ASP A 117 -14.72 3.67 4.88
CA ASP A 117 -15.70 2.89 5.66
C ASP A 117 -15.23 1.46 5.98
N GLU A 118 -14.26 0.93 5.21
CA GLU A 118 -13.78 -0.45 5.33
C GLU A 118 -12.28 -0.58 5.05
N PHE A 119 -11.69 -1.69 5.50
CA PHE A 119 -10.26 -1.94 5.36
C PHE A 119 -9.82 -2.31 3.94
N PHE A 120 -10.72 -2.84 3.10
CA PHE A 120 -10.44 -3.36 1.76
C PHE A 120 -11.68 -3.37 0.88
#